data_AF-A0A7S1APW4-F1
#
_entry.id   AF-A0A7S1APW4-F1
#
_cell.length_a   1.000
_cell.length_b   1.000
_cell.length_c   1.000
_cell.angle_alpha   90.00
_cell.angle_beta   90.00
_cell.angle_gamma   90.00
#
_symmetry.space_group_name_H-M   'P 1'
#
loop_
_entity.id
_entity.type
_entity.pdbx_description
1 polymer ?
#
loop_
_entity_poly.entity_id
_entity_poly.type
_entity_poly.pdbx_seq_one_letter_code
_entity_poly.pdbx_strand_id
1 'polypeptide(L)'
;MVDLRMRVDTQNKQLRILRQFLRQEAVDTAVAHRVVQQAAFRIKQRERITEGDVSALSVVSTSLRAEVRFQMFKDSLCAHPLFNVIMSLTMPTAREVCLNALEFLFSQRGDDIFAAGCSCGSAYYLVE
;
A
#
# COMPACT_ATOMS: atom_id res chain seq x y z
N MET A 1 15.52 -22.07 -7.94
CA MET A 1 14.87 -23.07 -7.06
C MET A 1 15.22 -22.90 -5.58
N VAL A 2 16.35 -22.26 -5.23
CA VAL A 2 16.75 -21.97 -3.84
C VAL A 2 15.93 -20.83 -3.20
N ASP A 3 15.56 -19.80 -3.97
CA ASP A 3 14.84 -18.61 -3.46
C ASP A 3 13.42 -18.91 -2.94
N LEU A 4 12.74 -19.90 -3.52
CA LEU A 4 11.37 -20.24 -3.11
C LEU A 4 11.35 -20.90 -1.73
N ARG A 5 12.32 -21.77 -1.44
CA ARG A 5 12.45 -22.42 -0.12
C ARG A 5 12.77 -21.41 0.97
N MET A 6 13.73 -20.51 0.72
CA MET A 6 14.09 -19.47 1.69
C MET A 6 12.92 -18.53 2.04
N ARG A 7 12.08 -18.19 1.05
CA ARG A 7 10.87 -17.39 1.29
C ARG A 7 9.88 -18.14 2.18
N VAL A 8 9.56 -19.39 1.86
CA VAL A 8 8.62 -20.21 2.65
C VAL A 8 9.09 -20.37 4.10
N ASP A 9 10.39 -20.60 4.32
CA ASP A 9 10.95 -20.73 5.67
C ASP A 9 10.84 -19.42 6.47
N THR A 10 11.07 -18.28 5.82
CA THR A 10 10.96 -16.96 6.46
C THR A 10 9.51 -16.66 6.87
N GLN A 11 8.55 -16.96 5.99
CA GLN A 11 7.12 -16.80 6.26
C GLN A 11 6.66 -17.67 7.45
N ASN A 12 7.08 -18.94 7.47
CA ASN A 12 6.77 -19.86 8.56
C ASN A 12 7.37 -19.40 9.89
N LYS A 13 8.58 -18.82 9.87
CA LYS A 13 9.23 -18.26 11.06
C LYS A 13 8.43 -17.08 11.62
N GLN A 14 7.99 -16.16 10.78
CA GLN A 14 7.16 -15.00 11.18
C GLN A 14 5.85 -15.45 11.84
N LEU A 15 5.13 -16.40 11.22
CA LEU A 15 3.88 -16.93 11.79
C LEU A 15 4.09 -17.67 13.11
N ARG A 16 5.23 -18.34 13.28
CA ARG A 16 5.56 -19.01 14.55
C ARG A 16 5.75 -17.99 15.68
N ILE A 17 6.48 -16.91 15.42
CA ILE A 17 6.70 -15.82 16.38
C ILE A 17 5.37 -15.18 16.76
N LEU A 18 4.50 -14.89 15.79
CA LEU A 18 3.17 -14.31 16.05
C LEU A 18 2.31 -15.21 16.96
N ARG A 19 2.26 -16.51 16.68
CA ARG A 19 1.51 -17.46 17.54
C ARG A 19 2.06 -17.53 18.95
N GLN A 20 3.39 -17.48 19.10
CA GLN A 20 4.04 -17.47 20.42
C GLN A 20 3.66 -16.20 21.19
N PHE A 21 3.74 -15.04 20.55
CA PHE A 21 3.35 -13.77 21.15
C PHE A 21 1.89 -13.76 21.63
N LEU A 22 0.95 -14.17 20.77
CA LEU A 22 -0.48 -14.20 21.13
C LEU A 22 -0.78 -15.14 22.31
N ARG A 23 0.00 -16.24 22.44
CA ARG A 23 -0.11 -17.15 23.60
C ARG A 23 0.47 -16.54 24.87
N GLN A 24 1.59 -15.82 24.77
CA GLN A 24 2.23 -15.16 25.91
C GLN A 24 1.35 -14.07 26.50
N GLU A 25 0.68 -13.29 25.65
CA GLU A 25 -0.27 -12.25 26.05
C GLU A 25 -1.67 -12.79 26.43
N ALA A 26 -1.85 -14.11 26.48
CA ALA A 26 -3.11 -14.78 26.81
C ALA A 26 -4.32 -14.26 26.01
N VAL A 27 -4.12 -13.94 24.73
CA VAL A 27 -5.17 -13.44 23.84
C VAL A 27 -6.24 -14.51 23.65
N ASP A 28 -7.50 -14.11 23.66
CA ASP A 28 -8.65 -14.99 23.39
C ASP A 28 -8.41 -15.84 22.13
N THR A 29 -8.73 -17.13 22.20
CA THR A 29 -8.42 -18.10 21.15
C THR A 29 -9.10 -17.76 19.81
N ALA A 30 -10.32 -17.21 19.85
CA ALA A 30 -11.04 -16.78 18.66
C ALA A 30 -10.40 -15.54 18.01
N VAL A 31 -9.90 -14.61 18.82
CA VAL A 31 -9.15 -13.44 18.32
C VAL A 31 -7.81 -13.88 17.74
N ALA A 32 -7.06 -14.70 18.48
CA ALA A 32 -5.76 -15.20 18.05
C ALA A 32 -5.86 -15.98 16.72
N HIS A 33 -6.90 -16.80 16.55
CA HIS A 33 -7.15 -17.52 15.30
C HIS A 33 -7.38 -16.55 14.12
N ARG A 34 -8.26 -15.54 14.29
CA ARG A 34 -8.54 -14.54 13.24
C ARG A 34 -7.28 -13.77 12.84
N VAL A 35 -6.49 -13.34 13.82
CA VAL A 35 -5.22 -12.62 13.58
C VAL A 35 -4.22 -13.48 12.81
N VAL A 36 -4.01 -14.74 13.23
CA VAL A 36 -3.08 -15.66 12.55
C VAL A 36 -3.54 -15.99 11.13
N GLN A 37 -4.85 -16.17 10.92
CA GLN A 37 -5.42 -16.44 9.60
C GLN A 37 -5.23 -15.25 8.66
N GLN A 38 -5.51 -14.03 9.13
CA GLN A 38 -5.31 -12.81 8.35
C GLN A 38 -3.82 -12.58 8.04
N ALA A 39 -2.94 -12.76 9.03
CA ALA A 39 -1.50 -12.65 8.82
C ALA A 39 -0.98 -13.68 7.80
N ALA A 40 -1.41 -14.94 7.90
CA ALA A 40 -1.00 -15.98 6.96
C ALA A 40 -1.49 -15.72 5.53
N PHE A 41 -2.69 -15.15 5.38
CA PHE A 41 -3.21 -14.73 4.08
C PHE A 41 -2.38 -13.56 3.51
N ARG A 42 -2.11 -12.53 4.32
CA ARG A 42 -1.30 -11.37 3.94
C ARG A 42 0.10 -11.74 3.49
N ILE A 43 0.79 -12.58 4.27
CA ILE A 43 2.14 -13.04 3.98
C ILE A 43 2.23 -13.84 2.66
N LYS A 44 1.16 -14.55 2.30
CA LYS A 44 1.09 -15.30 1.03
C LYS A 44 0.79 -14.41 -0.17
N GLN A 45 0.12 -13.27 0.01
CA GLN A 45 -0.07 -12.33 -1.08
C GLN A 45 1.27 -11.71 -1.47
N ARG A 46 1.49 -11.52 -2.78
CA ARG A 46 2.65 -10.76 -3.25
C ARG A 46 2.44 -9.31 -2.84
N GLU A 47 3.31 -8.81 -1.97
CA GLU A 47 3.39 -7.37 -1.71
C GLU A 47 3.61 -6.64 -3.04
N ARG A 48 2.74 -5.67 -3.33
CA ARG A 48 2.97 -4.74 -4.42
C ARG A 48 4.11 -3.84 -3.97
N ILE A 49 5.13 -3.73 -4.81
CA ILE A 49 6.28 -2.85 -4.57
C ILE A 49 5.76 -1.41 -4.59
N THR A 50 5.97 -0.69 -3.50
CA THR A 50 5.66 0.73 -3.39
C THR A 50 6.86 1.57 -3.82
N GLU A 51 6.64 2.87 -4.05
CA GLU A 51 7.74 3.78 -4.42
C GLU A 51 8.85 3.79 -3.36
N GLY A 52 8.48 3.68 -2.08
CA GLY A 52 9.42 3.63 -0.95
C GLY A 52 10.32 2.40 -0.93
N ASP A 53 9.88 1.29 -1.54
CA ASP A 53 10.66 0.05 -1.64
C ASP A 53 11.74 0.12 -2.74
N VAL A 54 11.64 1.10 -3.66
CA VAL A 54 12.54 1.25 -4.80
C VAL A 54 13.60 2.30 -4.49
N SER A 55 14.63 1.88 -3.76
CA SER A 55 15.78 2.74 -3.41
C SER A 55 16.45 3.39 -4.62
N ALA A 56 16.41 2.74 -5.79
CA ALA A 56 16.95 3.29 -7.04
C ALA A 56 16.24 4.58 -7.51
N LEU A 57 15.00 4.84 -7.10
CA LEU A 57 14.33 6.11 -7.42
C LEU A 57 14.99 7.29 -6.69
N SER A 58 15.61 7.07 -5.53
CA SER A 58 16.27 8.14 -4.75
C SER A 58 17.47 8.75 -5.46
N VAL A 59 18.14 8.00 -6.35
CA VAL A 59 19.30 8.48 -7.11
C VAL A 59 18.91 9.14 -8.44
N VAL A 60 17.64 9.08 -8.82
CA VAL A 60 17.10 9.71 -10.03
C VAL A 60 16.80 11.18 -9.75
N SER A 61 17.00 12.04 -10.77
CA SER A 61 16.72 13.46 -10.65
C SER A 61 15.27 13.72 -10.23
N THR A 62 15.03 14.83 -9.53
CA THR A 62 13.68 15.24 -9.11
C THR A 62 12.73 15.36 -10.29
N SER A 63 13.19 15.89 -11.43
CA SER A 63 12.40 16.02 -12.65
C SER A 63 11.95 14.68 -13.22
N LEU A 64 12.85 13.68 -13.28
CA LEU A 64 12.50 12.35 -13.78
C LEU A 64 11.61 11.58 -12.81
N ARG A 65 11.81 11.73 -11.49
CA ARG A 65 10.87 11.19 -10.49
C ARG A 65 9.47 11.77 -10.64
N ALA A 66 9.37 13.09 -10.89
CA ALA A 66 8.09 13.74 -11.13
C ALA A 66 7.41 13.21 -12.40
N GLU A 67 8.18 12.91 -13.44
CA GLU A 67 7.65 12.30 -14.67
C GLU A 67 7.15 10.87 -14.42
N VAL A 68 7.89 10.05 -13.67
CA VAL A 68 7.45 8.70 -13.27
C VAL A 68 6.14 8.77 -12.49
N ARG A 69 6.06 9.60 -11.44
CA ARG A 69 4.82 9.75 -10.65
C ARG A 69 3.66 10.27 -11.50
N PHE A 70 3.90 11.24 -12.37
CA PHE A 70 2.88 11.71 -13.30
C PHE A 70 2.34 10.58 -14.17
N GLN A 71 3.21 9.75 -14.77
CA GLN A 71 2.79 8.61 -15.59
C GLN A 71 2.04 7.55 -14.77
N MET A 72 2.40 7.36 -13.50
CA MET A 72 1.73 6.42 -12.60
C MET A 72 0.30 6.85 -12.23
N PHE A 73 0.07 8.14 -11.99
CA PHE A 73 -1.21 8.65 -11.50
C PHE A 73 -2.14 9.22 -12.58
N LYS A 74 -1.60 9.64 -13.74
CA LYS A 74 -2.37 10.37 -14.76
C LYS A 74 -3.65 9.63 -15.20
N ASP A 75 -3.58 8.32 -15.40
CA ASP A 75 -4.71 7.56 -15.98
C ASP A 75 -5.84 7.46 -14.94
N SER A 76 -5.48 7.17 -13.69
CA SER A 76 -6.38 7.12 -12.55
C SER A 76 -7.01 8.49 -12.24
N LEU A 77 -6.23 9.57 -12.34
CA LEU A 77 -6.71 10.94 -12.13
C LEU A 77 -7.64 11.39 -13.24
N CYS A 78 -7.25 11.18 -14.51
CA CYS A 78 -8.07 11.60 -15.65
C CYS A 78 -9.40 10.83 -15.74
N ALA A 79 -9.49 9.64 -15.13
CA ALA A 79 -10.77 8.95 -14.98
C ALA A 79 -11.76 9.74 -14.10
N HIS A 80 -11.28 10.56 -13.17
CA HIS A 80 -12.12 11.37 -12.31
C HIS A 80 -12.40 12.74 -12.95
N PRO A 81 -13.67 13.13 -13.19
CA PRO A 81 -14.02 14.34 -13.95
C PRO A 81 -13.37 15.64 -13.42
N LEU A 82 -13.32 15.82 -12.09
CA LEU A 82 -12.67 16.99 -11.48
C LEU A 82 -11.19 17.10 -11.87
N PHE A 83 -10.45 16.00 -11.76
CA PHE A 83 -9.02 16.01 -12.03
C PHE A 83 -8.76 16.08 -13.53
N ASN A 84 -9.59 15.47 -14.37
CA ASN A 84 -9.49 15.65 -15.82
C ASN A 84 -9.55 17.12 -16.24
N VAL A 85 -10.45 17.90 -15.64
CA VAL A 85 -10.53 19.35 -15.89
C VAL A 85 -9.26 20.07 -15.41
N ILE A 86 -8.79 19.80 -14.20
CA ILE A 86 -7.55 20.38 -13.67
C ILE A 86 -6.35 20.08 -14.58
N MET A 87 -6.26 18.84 -15.07
CA MET A 87 -5.21 18.39 -16.00
C MET A 87 -5.27 19.13 -17.34
N SER A 88 -6.47 19.46 -17.82
CA SER A 88 -6.66 20.23 -19.06
C SER A 88 -6.36 21.73 -18.92
N LEU A 89 -6.50 22.30 -17.72
CA LEU A 89 -6.34 23.73 -17.48
C LEU A 89 -4.87 24.11 -17.25
N THR A 90 -4.15 23.35 -16.41
CA THR A 90 -2.80 23.72 -15.97
C THR A 90 -1.92 22.49 -15.71
N MET A 91 -1.06 22.17 -16.68
CA MET A 91 -0.07 21.07 -16.55
C MET A 91 0.89 21.22 -15.35
N PRO A 92 1.34 22.43 -14.95
CA PRO A 92 2.17 22.58 -13.75
C PRO A 92 1.47 22.10 -12.47
N THR A 93 0.22 22.52 -12.25
CA THR A 93 -0.59 22.12 -11.08
C THR A 93 -0.87 20.62 -11.09
N ALA A 94 -1.20 20.07 -12.27
CA ALA A 94 -1.36 18.63 -12.45
C ALA A 94 -0.11 17.84 -12.02
N ARG A 95 1.08 18.27 -12.46
CA ARG A 95 2.34 17.63 -12.06
C ARG A 95 2.60 17.75 -10.56
N GLU A 96 2.32 18.91 -9.98
CA GLU A 96 2.50 19.15 -8.55
C GLU A 96 1.58 18.26 -7.70
N VAL A 97 0.32 18.10 -8.10
CA VAL A 97 -0.63 17.18 -7.44
C VAL A 97 -0.12 15.73 -7.51
N CYS A 98 0.29 15.25 -8.70
CA CYS A 98 0.85 13.91 -8.86
C CYS A 98 2.12 13.66 -8.04
N LEU A 99 2.94 14.70 -7.88
CA LEU A 99 4.21 14.61 -7.18
C LEU A 99 4.04 14.62 -5.66
N ASN A 100 3.19 15.51 -5.14
CA ASN A 100 3.17 15.84 -3.71
C ASN A 100 1.90 15.43 -2.97
N ALA A 101 0.76 15.28 -3.65
CA ALA A 101 -0.54 15.13 -3.01
C ALA A 101 -1.13 13.71 -3.09
N LEU A 102 -0.50 12.80 -3.84
CA LEU A 102 -1.05 11.47 -4.10
C LEU A 102 -0.11 10.36 -3.64
N GLU A 103 -0.70 9.30 -3.12
CA GLU A 103 -0.02 8.06 -2.75
C GLU A 103 -0.93 6.87 -3.06
N PHE A 104 -0.34 5.76 -3.52
CA PHE A 104 -1.10 4.51 -3.65
C PHE A 104 -1.18 3.80 -2.31
N LEU A 105 -2.40 3.62 -1.82
CA LEU A 105 -2.69 2.74 -0.71
C LEU A 105 -3.21 1.39 -1.22
N PHE A 106 -2.46 0.32 -0.99
CA PHE A 106 -2.90 -1.04 -1.29
C PHE A 106 -3.54 -1.66 -0.05
N SER A 107 -4.87 -1.79 -0.09
CA SER A 107 -5.65 -2.38 0.99
C SER A 107 -6.07 -3.81 0.63
N GLN A 108 -6.10 -4.71 1.62
CA GLN A 108 -6.61 -6.06 1.43
C GLN A 108 -8.07 -6.18 1.85
N ARG A 109 -8.74 -7.24 1.37
CA ARG A 109 -10.10 -7.54 1.82
C ARG A 109 -10.14 -7.71 3.33
N GLY A 110 -11.04 -6.96 3.98
CA GLY A 110 -11.22 -6.98 5.43
C GLY A 110 -10.37 -5.96 6.19
N ASP A 111 -9.68 -5.06 5.49
CA ASP A 111 -8.99 -3.93 6.11
C ASP A 111 -9.94 -2.74 6.23
N ASP A 112 -9.97 -2.13 7.41
CA ASP A 112 -10.76 -0.93 7.66
C ASP A 112 -9.95 0.31 7.25
N ILE A 113 -10.34 0.95 6.14
CA ILE A 113 -9.78 2.26 5.73
C ILE A 113 -10.36 3.38 6.60
N PHE A 114 -11.61 3.22 7.02
CA PHE A 114 -12.33 4.16 7.86
C PHE A 114 -12.88 3.43 9.09
N ALA A 115 -12.70 4.05 10.26
CA ALA A 115 -13.33 3.62 11.50
C ALA A 115 -14.36 4.66 11.95
N ALA A 116 -15.54 4.20 12.36
CA ALA A 116 -16.62 5.09 12.79
C ALA A 116 -16.18 5.95 13.99
N GLY A 117 -16.44 7.26 13.91
CA GLY A 117 -16.06 8.22 14.95
C GLY A 117 -14.60 8.68 14.90
N CYS A 118 -13.77 8.15 14.00
CA CYS A 118 -12.41 8.62 13.79
C CYS A 118 -12.35 9.75 12.75
N SER A 119 -11.50 10.75 13.00
CA SER A 119 -11.18 11.79 12.01
C SER A 119 -10.36 11.20 10.86
N CYS A 120 -10.63 11.64 9.63
CA CYS A 120 -9.85 11.26 8.46
C CYS A 120 -9.06 12.47 7.93
N GLY A 121 -7.74 12.35 7.81
CA GLY A 121 -6.86 13.41 7.31
C GLY A 121 -6.61 13.37 5.80
N SER A 122 -7.12 12.34 5.12
CA SER A 122 -6.86 12.08 3.70
C SER A 122 -8.14 11.75 2.96
N ALA A 123 -8.21 12.10 1.68
CA ALA A 123 -9.26 11.65 0.78
C ALA A 123 -8.78 10.41 0.01
N TYR A 124 -9.68 9.45 -0.21
CA TYR A 124 -9.39 8.22 -0.93
C TYR A 124 -10.22 8.14 -2.20
N TYR A 125 -9.56 7.76 -3.28
CA TYR A 125 -10.21 7.46 -4.55
C TYR A 125 -9.91 5.99 -4.90
N LEU A 126 -10.96 5.22 -5.20
CA LEU A 126 -10.82 3.82 -5.53
C LEU A 126 -10.34 3.69 -6.98
N VAL A 127 -9.24 2.97 -7.18
CA VAL A 127 -8.68 2.66 -8.49
C VAL A 127 -8.62 1.14 -8.63
N GLU A 128 -9.13 0.60 -9.72
CA GLU A 128 -9.14 -0.85 -10.02
C GLU A 128 -7.80 -1.37 -10.55
#